data_AF-A0A8R7TU63-F1
#
_entry.id   AF-A0A8R7TU63-F1
#
_cell.length_a   1.000
_cell.length_b   1.000
_cell.length_c   1.000
_cell.angle_alpha   90.00
_cell.angle_beta   90.00
_cell.angle_gamma   90.00
#
_symmetry.space_group_name_H-M   'P 1'
#
loop_
_entity.id
_entity.type
_entity.pdbx_description
1 polymer ?
#
loop_
_entity_poly.entity_id
_entity_poly.type
_entity_poly.pdbx_seq_one_letter_code
_entity_poly.pdbx_strand_id
1 'polypeptide(L)'
;MDCYIWVTPSHCPSLSSVLHTTDSVARMSFCRLLFIVLGCPSRPQLINLLGRFNSMEILQCSLQQRMIQVLKWQMIARLTRLLLPQGNLRDPSHWLTHFPPLAKEDLKEFGLGCDWRRSFITTDMNPFYDAFVRWQMRKLKKMGKVVKDMRYTIYSPLDGQPCADHDRASGEGVQPQEYVLIKMMVIPPFPPKLKVLEGKNVYLAAATLRPETMYGQTNCWVLPDGNYGAFEINETDVFIVTAR
;
A
#
# COMPACT_ATOMS: atom_id res chain seq x y z
N MET A 1 1.14 -2.99 4.32
CA MET A 1 0.80 -2.09 3.21
C MET A 1 1.54 -0.82 3.49
N ASP A 2 2.63 -0.64 2.76
CA ASP A 2 3.54 0.46 2.97
C ASP A 2 3.12 1.57 2.01
N CYS A 3 2.40 2.57 2.53
CA CYS A 3 2.10 3.80 1.81
C CYS A 3 3.21 4.81 2.13
N TYR A 4 4.00 5.16 1.14
CA TYR A 4 5.08 6.14 1.28
C TYR A 4 4.52 7.54 1.00
N ILE A 5 4.69 8.46 1.96
CA ILE A 5 4.31 9.86 1.80
C ILE A 5 5.42 10.56 1.01
N TRP A 6 5.12 10.94 -0.24
CA TRP A 6 5.94 11.86 -1.02
C TRP A 6 5.42 13.28 -0.83
N VAL A 7 6.17 14.13 -0.12
CA VAL A 7 5.91 15.57 -0.03
C VAL A 7 6.75 16.26 -1.11
N THR A 8 6.11 16.91 -2.08
CA THR A 8 6.81 17.77 -3.06
C THR A 8 6.46 19.24 -2.84
N PRO A 9 7.36 20.19 -3.17
CA PRO A 9 7.11 21.62 -3.00
C PRO A 9 6.07 22.12 -4.00
N SER A 10 5.11 22.90 -3.49
CA SER A 10 3.93 23.41 -4.20
C SER A 10 4.23 24.34 -5.37
N HIS A 11 3.56 24.11 -6.51
CA HIS A 11 3.09 25.16 -7.43
C HIS A 11 1.69 24.76 -7.96
N CYS A 12 0.71 25.62 -7.71
CA CYS A 12 -0.68 25.60 -8.24
C CYS A 12 -0.82 26.90 -9.10
N PRO A 13 -1.75 27.08 -10.07
CA PRO A 13 -3.16 26.62 -10.00
C PRO A 13 -3.88 26.24 -11.33
N SER A 14 -5.03 25.55 -11.23
CA SER A 14 -6.38 26.06 -11.60
C SER A 14 -7.45 24.96 -11.70
N LEU A 15 -8.67 25.29 -11.25
CA LEU A 15 -9.85 24.43 -11.09
C LEU A 15 -10.54 24.08 -12.41
N SER A 16 -11.11 22.86 -12.48
CA SER A 16 -12.46 22.65 -13.05
C SER A 16 -13.12 21.37 -12.51
N SER A 17 -14.37 21.52 -12.09
CA SER A 17 -15.38 20.57 -11.59
C SER A 17 -15.56 19.24 -12.35
N VAL A 18 -16.10 18.20 -11.69
CA VAL A 18 -17.30 17.42 -12.12
C VAL A 18 -17.73 16.35 -11.07
N LEU A 19 -18.96 16.56 -10.58
CA LEU A 19 -20.07 15.68 -10.12
C LEU A 19 -19.87 14.33 -9.40
N HIS A 20 -20.64 14.24 -8.30
CA HIS A 20 -21.03 13.08 -7.48
C HIS A 20 -21.78 11.97 -8.24
N THR A 21 -21.59 10.73 -7.76
CA THR A 21 -22.68 9.77 -7.57
C THR A 21 -22.50 9.05 -6.23
N THR A 22 -23.53 9.12 -5.40
CA THR A 22 -23.71 8.44 -4.13
C THR A 22 -23.93 6.94 -4.34
N ASP A 23 -23.38 6.10 -3.45
CA ASP A 23 -24.14 4.95 -2.94
C ASP A 23 -23.60 4.52 -1.57
N SER A 24 -24.47 4.70 -0.59
CA SER A 24 -24.37 4.11 0.75
C SER A 24 -25.08 2.76 0.70
N VAL A 25 -24.54 1.74 1.38
CA VAL A 25 -25.25 0.87 2.34
C VAL A 25 -24.35 -0.32 2.74
N ALA A 26 -24.04 -0.32 4.05
CA ALA A 26 -23.86 -1.46 4.94
C ALA A 26 -22.93 -2.63 4.56
N ARG A 27 -21.84 -2.75 5.33
CA ARG A 27 -21.49 -3.98 6.08
C ARG A 27 -20.50 -3.66 7.19
N MET A 28 -21.06 -3.33 8.35
CA MET A 28 -20.36 -3.18 9.61
C MET A 28 -21.06 -4.12 10.60
N SER A 29 -20.50 -5.29 10.90
CA SER A 29 -20.82 -6.09 12.09
C SER A 29 -19.89 -7.28 12.22
N PHE A 30 -18.98 -7.20 13.20
CA PHE A 30 -18.66 -8.19 14.22
C PHE A 30 -17.29 -7.83 14.81
N CYS A 31 -17.26 -6.92 15.80
CA CYS A 31 -16.22 -6.85 16.85
C CYS A 31 -16.32 -5.64 17.81
N ARG A 32 -17.27 -4.71 17.66
CA ARG A 32 -17.49 -3.62 18.62
C ARG A 32 -18.81 -3.77 19.36
N LEU A 33 -18.84 -4.69 20.32
CA LEU A 33 -19.86 -4.66 21.39
C LEU A 33 -19.30 -5.27 22.68
N LEU A 34 -18.23 -4.66 23.21
CA LEU A 34 -17.88 -4.73 24.62
C LEU A 34 -17.00 -3.52 24.91
N PHE A 35 -17.19 -2.87 26.06
CA PHE A 35 -16.55 -1.62 26.51
C PHE A 35 -17.26 -0.30 26.16
N ILE A 36 -18.55 -0.22 26.47
CA ILE A 36 -19.12 0.98 27.08
C ILE A 36 -19.88 0.51 28.32
N VAL A 37 -19.79 1.26 29.42
CA VAL A 37 -20.24 0.97 30.79
C VAL A 37 -19.22 0.19 31.63
N LEU A 38 -18.31 0.91 32.27
CA LEU A 38 -18.23 1.05 33.74
C LEU A 38 -17.07 2.00 34.07
N GLY A 39 -17.40 3.13 34.69
CA GLY A 39 -16.43 4.07 35.25
C GLY A 39 -16.04 3.70 36.69
N CYS A 40 -14.91 4.30 37.10
CA CYS A 40 -14.40 4.45 38.47
C CYS A 40 -13.49 3.33 39.05
N PRO A 41 -12.59 3.67 40.01
CA PRO A 41 -11.15 3.50 39.84
C PRO A 41 -10.49 2.79 41.03
N SER A 42 -9.84 1.64 40.82
CA SER A 42 -8.81 1.09 41.74
C SER A 42 -8.45 -0.35 41.36
N ARG A 43 -7.25 -0.56 40.83
CA ARG A 43 -6.34 -1.71 41.13
C ARG A 43 -5.16 -1.75 40.14
N PRO A 44 -3.91 -1.63 40.62
CA PRO A 44 -2.72 -1.71 39.77
C PRO A 44 -2.24 -3.17 39.67
N GLN A 45 -2.94 -4.03 38.91
CA GLN A 45 -2.42 -5.39 38.63
C GLN A 45 -2.68 -5.92 37.20
N LEU A 46 -3.21 -5.12 36.27
CA LEU A 46 -3.48 -5.58 34.89
C LEU A 46 -2.55 -5.01 33.80
N ILE A 47 -1.38 -4.47 34.16
CA ILE A 47 -0.46 -3.81 33.21
C ILE A 47 0.58 -4.79 32.61
N ASN A 48 0.81 -5.96 33.23
CA ASN A 48 1.84 -6.90 32.77
C ASN A 48 1.39 -7.94 31.72
N LEU A 49 0.09 -8.02 31.38
CA LEU A 49 -0.35 -8.91 30.29
C LEU A 49 -0.42 -8.19 28.94
N LEU A 50 -0.80 -6.91 28.88
CA LEU A 50 -1.03 -6.21 27.61
C LEU A 50 0.27 -5.84 26.86
N GLY A 51 1.39 -5.63 27.57
CA GLY A 51 2.70 -5.39 26.95
C GLY A 51 3.32 -6.61 26.26
N ARG A 52 2.88 -7.83 26.59
CA ARG A 52 3.31 -9.08 25.92
C ARG A 52 2.50 -9.40 24.67
N PHE A 53 1.30 -8.84 24.51
CA PHE A 53 0.46 -9.10 23.33
C PHE A 53 0.94 -8.32 22.09
N ASN A 54 1.35 -7.05 22.22
CA ASN A 54 1.73 -6.22 21.06
C ASN A 54 3.07 -6.64 20.42
N SER A 55 4.04 -7.09 21.21
CA SER A 55 5.32 -7.60 20.67
C SER A 55 5.17 -8.98 20.05
N MET A 56 4.28 -9.83 20.60
CA MET A 56 3.90 -11.09 19.98
C MET A 56 3.15 -10.89 18.66
N GLU A 57 2.19 -9.96 18.55
CA GLU A 57 1.42 -9.77 17.31
C GLU A 57 2.24 -9.25 16.13
N ILE A 58 3.23 -8.38 16.38
CA ILE A 58 4.15 -7.89 15.32
C ILE A 58 5.14 -9.00 14.91
N LEU A 59 5.64 -9.78 15.87
CA LEU A 59 6.42 -10.99 15.58
C LEU A 59 5.58 -12.03 14.86
N GLN A 60 4.32 -12.22 15.23
CA GLN A 60 3.39 -13.19 14.68
C GLN A 60 2.92 -12.80 13.28
N CYS A 61 2.79 -11.50 12.98
CA CYS A 61 2.50 -10.97 11.64
C CYS A 61 3.73 -11.05 10.71
N SER A 62 4.94 -10.74 11.19
CA SER A 62 6.18 -10.90 10.41
C SER A 62 6.58 -12.37 10.23
N LEU A 63 6.32 -13.23 11.22
CA LEU A 63 6.41 -14.68 11.12
C LEU A 63 5.31 -15.24 10.22
N GLN A 64 4.08 -14.69 10.23
CA GLN A 64 3.02 -15.04 9.27
C GLN A 64 3.39 -14.67 7.85
N GLN A 65 3.96 -13.49 7.60
CA GLN A 65 4.40 -13.11 6.25
C GLN A 65 5.58 -13.96 5.77
N ARG A 66 6.52 -14.32 6.65
CA ARG A 66 7.58 -15.31 6.36
C ARG A 66 7.02 -16.71 6.16
N MET A 67 6.05 -17.16 6.96
CA MET A 67 5.34 -18.43 6.79
C MET A 67 4.53 -18.45 5.50
N ILE A 68 3.88 -17.36 5.11
CA ILE A 68 3.12 -17.25 3.86
C ILE A 68 4.08 -17.33 2.68
N GLN A 69 5.25 -16.69 2.72
CA GLN A 69 6.26 -16.89 1.68
C GLN A 69 6.76 -18.34 1.65
N VAL A 70 7.11 -18.94 2.80
CA VAL A 70 7.57 -20.33 2.88
C VAL A 70 6.50 -21.32 2.42
N LEU A 71 5.23 -21.11 2.79
CA LEU A 71 4.08 -21.93 2.38
C LEU A 71 3.73 -21.71 0.91
N LYS A 72 3.88 -20.50 0.36
CA LYS A 72 3.74 -20.23 -1.08
C LYS A 72 4.79 -20.98 -1.88
N TRP A 73 6.05 -20.95 -1.44
CA TRP A 73 7.12 -21.76 -2.02
C TRP A 73 6.90 -23.26 -1.83
N GLN A 74 6.35 -23.72 -0.71
CA GLN A 74 6.07 -25.14 -0.46
C GLN A 74 4.85 -25.66 -1.24
N MET A 75 3.79 -24.86 -1.43
CA MET A 75 2.63 -25.20 -2.25
C MET A 75 2.98 -25.18 -3.73
N ILE A 76 3.67 -24.14 -4.19
CA ILE A 76 4.23 -24.11 -5.54
C ILE A 76 5.16 -25.31 -5.69
N ALA A 77 6.13 -25.55 -4.80
CA ALA A 77 7.02 -26.70 -4.89
C ALA A 77 6.31 -28.06 -4.82
N ARG A 78 5.17 -28.20 -4.13
CA ARG A 78 4.36 -29.44 -4.11
C ARG A 78 3.59 -29.65 -5.41
N LEU A 79 2.85 -28.66 -5.89
CA LEU A 79 2.16 -28.70 -7.20
C LEU A 79 3.15 -28.88 -8.34
N THR A 80 4.28 -28.18 -8.26
CA THR A 80 5.35 -28.19 -9.25
C THR A 80 6.13 -29.51 -9.25
N ARG A 81 6.49 -30.09 -8.09
CA ARG A 81 7.18 -31.40 -8.07
C ARG A 81 6.34 -32.53 -8.62
N LEU A 82 5.00 -32.41 -8.57
CA LEU A 82 4.08 -33.40 -9.12
C LEU A 82 3.84 -33.21 -10.64
N LEU A 83 3.95 -31.98 -11.16
CA LEU A 83 3.58 -31.64 -12.54
C LEU A 83 4.78 -31.36 -13.48
N LEU A 84 5.99 -31.13 -12.96
CA LEU A 84 7.15 -30.69 -13.73
C LEU A 84 8.39 -31.54 -13.48
N PRO A 85 8.79 -32.44 -14.40
CA PRO A 85 10.11 -33.02 -14.38
C PRO A 85 11.11 -31.96 -14.88
N GLN A 86 11.81 -31.32 -13.94
CA GLN A 86 13.08 -30.60 -14.16
C GLN A 86 13.08 -29.34 -15.06
N GLY A 87 12.06 -28.49 -14.96
CA GLY A 87 12.11 -27.13 -15.54
C GLY A 87 12.66 -26.09 -14.55
N ASN A 88 13.53 -25.18 -15.02
CA ASN A 88 14.02 -24.05 -14.23
C ASN A 88 12.96 -22.93 -14.15
N LEU A 89 12.03 -23.04 -13.19
CA LEU A 89 10.97 -22.06 -12.95
C LEU A 89 11.46 -20.67 -12.52
N ARG A 90 12.77 -20.50 -12.35
CA ARG A 90 13.36 -19.18 -12.11
C ARG A 90 13.26 -18.29 -13.34
N ASP A 91 13.21 -18.86 -14.54
CA ASP A 91 12.98 -18.12 -15.78
C ASP A 91 11.48 -17.93 -16.02
N PRO A 92 10.95 -16.68 -16.01
CA PRO A 92 9.54 -16.40 -16.32
C PRO A 92 9.11 -16.90 -17.70
N SER A 93 10.03 -16.95 -18.67
CA SER A 93 9.74 -17.37 -20.05
C SER A 93 9.28 -18.82 -20.10
N HIS A 94 9.83 -19.67 -19.21
CA HIS A 94 9.45 -21.08 -19.13
C HIS A 94 7.97 -21.26 -18.76
N TRP A 95 7.44 -20.41 -17.87
CA TRP A 95 6.03 -20.46 -17.45
C TRP A 95 5.09 -20.28 -18.64
N LEU A 96 5.46 -19.40 -19.56
CA LEU A 96 4.67 -19.08 -20.74
C LEU A 96 4.65 -20.22 -21.77
N THR A 97 5.63 -21.12 -21.75
CA THR A 97 5.63 -22.32 -22.60
C THR A 97 4.97 -23.53 -21.94
N HIS A 98 4.97 -23.58 -20.60
CA HIS A 98 4.55 -24.77 -19.87
C HIS A 98 3.07 -24.75 -19.48
N PHE A 99 2.57 -23.66 -18.88
CA PHE A 99 1.20 -23.61 -18.38
C PHE A 99 0.12 -23.45 -19.46
N PRO A 100 0.31 -22.68 -20.55
CA PRO A 100 -0.74 -22.50 -21.54
C PRO A 100 -1.21 -23.79 -22.26
N PRO A 101 -0.32 -24.74 -22.63
CA PRO A 101 -0.75 -26.04 -23.15
C PRO A 101 -1.57 -26.85 -22.14
N LEU A 102 -1.14 -26.89 -20.87
CA LEU A 102 -1.86 -27.61 -19.80
C LEU A 102 -3.26 -27.02 -19.58
N ALA A 103 -3.37 -25.70 -19.47
CA ALA A 103 -4.66 -25.02 -19.34
C ALA A 103 -5.59 -25.31 -20.53
N LYS A 104 -5.04 -25.49 -21.74
CA LYS A 104 -5.82 -25.85 -22.94
C LYS A 104 -6.31 -27.30 -22.87
N GLU A 105 -5.50 -28.22 -22.37
CA GLU A 105 -5.89 -29.62 -22.16
C GLU A 105 -6.99 -29.71 -21.10
N ASP A 106 -6.81 -29.06 -19.95
CA ASP A 106 -7.80 -29.02 -18.87
C ASP A 106 -9.16 -28.48 -19.37
N LEU A 107 -9.15 -27.39 -20.14
CA LEU A 107 -10.39 -26.81 -20.68
C LEU A 107 -11.03 -27.66 -21.79
N LYS A 108 -10.25 -28.46 -22.53
CA LYS A 108 -10.79 -29.44 -23.49
C LYS A 108 -11.44 -30.62 -22.79
N GLU A 109 -10.80 -31.14 -21.75
CA GLU A 109 -11.35 -32.21 -20.92
C GLU A 109 -12.62 -31.76 -20.20
N PHE A 110 -12.66 -30.50 -19.77
CA PHE A 110 -13.87 -29.87 -19.25
C PHE A 110 -15.02 -29.80 -20.29
N GLY A 111 -14.73 -29.95 -21.58
CA GLY A 111 -15.73 -29.92 -22.65
C GLY A 111 -16.09 -28.50 -23.11
N LEU A 112 -15.19 -27.53 -22.95
CA LEU A 112 -15.44 -26.15 -23.37
C LEU A 112 -15.57 -26.07 -24.91
N GLY A 113 -16.72 -25.57 -25.39
CA GLY A 113 -16.99 -25.32 -26.81
C GLY A 113 -16.25 -24.11 -27.38
N CYS A 114 -14.92 -24.09 -27.29
CA CYS A 114 -14.06 -22.98 -27.71
C CYS A 114 -13.38 -23.24 -29.06
N ASP A 115 -13.24 -22.21 -29.90
CA ASP A 115 -12.42 -22.26 -31.11
C ASP A 115 -10.94 -22.09 -30.77
N TRP A 116 -10.26 -23.21 -30.54
CA TRP A 116 -8.85 -23.28 -30.16
C TRP A 116 -7.86 -22.67 -31.16
N ARG A 117 -8.30 -22.37 -32.40
CA ARG A 117 -7.46 -21.69 -33.40
C ARG A 117 -7.25 -20.21 -33.06
N ARG A 118 -8.05 -19.66 -32.16
CA ARG A 118 -8.01 -18.26 -31.71
C ARG A 118 -7.31 -18.09 -30.36
N SER A 119 -6.67 -19.13 -29.83
CA SER A 119 -5.90 -19.06 -28.58
C SER A 119 -4.53 -18.42 -28.83
N PHE A 120 -4.07 -17.55 -27.94
CA PHE A 120 -2.78 -16.86 -28.04
C PHE A 120 -2.22 -16.46 -26.66
N ILE A 121 -0.95 -16.08 -26.61
CA ILE A 121 -0.25 -15.55 -25.42
C ILE A 121 -0.20 -14.01 -25.52
N THR A 122 -0.23 -13.33 -24.36
CA THR A 122 -0.38 -11.86 -24.26
C THR A 122 0.93 -11.08 -24.13
N THR A 123 2.07 -11.75 -23.95
CA THR A 123 3.38 -11.11 -23.85
C THR A 123 4.01 -10.85 -25.22
N ASP A 124 5.16 -10.19 -25.22
CA ASP A 124 5.99 -9.90 -26.40
C ASP A 124 6.49 -11.15 -27.15
N MET A 125 6.45 -12.32 -26.52
CA MET A 125 6.70 -13.61 -27.19
C MET A 125 5.74 -13.87 -28.35
N ASN A 126 4.55 -13.26 -28.35
CA ASN A 126 3.63 -13.31 -29.48
C ASN A 126 3.71 -12.00 -30.28
N PRO A 127 4.46 -11.97 -31.40
CA PRO A 127 4.67 -10.75 -32.17
C PRO A 127 3.37 -10.17 -32.76
N PHE A 128 2.37 -11.02 -33.04
CA PHE A 128 1.09 -10.57 -33.58
C PHE A 128 0.27 -9.79 -32.55
N TYR A 129 0.19 -10.32 -31.32
CA TYR A 129 -0.53 -9.65 -30.23
C TYR A 129 0.21 -8.40 -29.76
N ASP A 130 1.54 -8.45 -29.67
CA ASP A 130 2.35 -7.29 -29.34
C ASP A 130 2.20 -6.16 -30.38
N ALA A 131 2.18 -6.49 -31.68
CA ALA A 131 1.89 -5.51 -32.73
C ALA A 131 0.49 -4.88 -32.59
N PHE A 132 -0.51 -5.68 -32.21
CA PHE A 132 -1.87 -5.20 -31.93
C PHE A 132 -1.91 -4.23 -30.74
N VAL A 133 -1.27 -4.57 -29.62
CA VAL A 133 -1.19 -3.69 -28.44
C VAL A 133 -0.41 -2.40 -28.76
N ARG A 134 0.69 -2.49 -29.50
CA ARG A 134 1.45 -1.30 -29.96
C ARG A 134 0.58 -0.39 -30.82
N TRP A 135 -0.23 -0.94 -31.73
CA TRP A 135 -1.20 -0.17 -32.51
C TRP A 135 -2.24 0.50 -31.61
N GLN A 136 -2.81 -0.23 -30.65
CA GLN A 136 -3.79 0.29 -29.68
C GLN A 136 -3.23 1.47 -28.89
N MET A 137 -2.03 1.32 -28.31
CA MET A 137 -1.40 2.37 -27.50
C MET A 137 -1.04 3.62 -28.33
N ARG A 138 -0.58 3.44 -29.57
CA ARG A 138 -0.35 4.57 -30.50
C ARG A 138 -1.65 5.31 -30.83
N LYS A 139 -2.75 4.59 -31.04
CA LYS A 139 -4.06 5.18 -31.30
C LYS A 139 -4.57 5.96 -30.09
N LEU A 140 -4.49 5.39 -28.89
CA LEU A 140 -4.88 6.05 -27.64
C LEU A 140 -4.05 7.31 -27.38
N LYS A 141 -2.74 7.27 -27.65
CA LYS A 141 -1.88 8.45 -27.58
C LYS A 141 -2.29 9.52 -28.60
N LYS A 142 -2.57 9.15 -29.86
CA LYS A 142 -3.05 10.10 -30.90
C LYS A 142 -4.40 10.74 -30.53
N MET A 143 -5.23 10.04 -29.77
CA MET A 143 -6.51 10.54 -29.23
C MET A 143 -6.37 11.35 -27.94
N GLY A 144 -5.15 11.58 -27.44
CA GLY A 144 -4.91 12.31 -26.19
C GLY A 144 -5.34 11.57 -24.92
N LYS A 145 -5.54 10.24 -24.98
CA LYS A 145 -5.94 9.41 -23.83
C LYS A 145 -4.75 8.90 -23.00
N VAL A 146 -3.54 8.97 -23.54
CA VAL A 146 -2.29 8.65 -22.84
C VAL A 146 -1.51 9.93 -22.64
N VAL A 147 -1.35 10.34 -21.38
CA VAL A 147 -0.65 11.56 -20.98
C VAL A 147 0.49 11.20 -20.04
N LYS A 148 1.64 11.87 -20.20
CA LYS A 148 2.76 11.78 -19.25
C LYS A 148 2.61 12.92 -18.24
N ASP A 149 2.50 12.56 -16.97
CA ASP A 149 2.21 13.49 -15.89
C ASP A 149 2.75 12.96 -14.56
N MET A 150 2.97 13.84 -13.58
CA MET A 150 3.36 13.43 -12.22
C MET A 150 2.11 13.20 -11.39
N ARG A 151 1.88 11.96 -10.97
CA ARG A 151 0.67 11.55 -10.27
C ARG A 151 0.98 10.72 -9.05
N TYR A 152 0.17 10.92 -8.02
CA TYR A 152 0.16 10.04 -6.86
C TYR A 152 -0.43 8.69 -7.25
N THR A 153 0.29 7.63 -6.93
CA THR A 153 -0.13 6.25 -7.14
C THR A 153 0.35 5.43 -5.96
N ILE A 154 -0.36 4.34 -5.67
CA ILE A 154 0.19 3.32 -4.78
C ILE A 154 1.47 2.79 -5.44
N TYR A 155 2.53 2.73 -4.64
CA TYR A 155 3.89 2.48 -5.11
C TYR A 155 4.54 1.44 -4.22
N SER A 156 5.25 0.49 -4.82
CA SER A 156 6.04 -0.51 -4.11
C SER A 156 7.51 -0.14 -4.18
N PRO A 157 8.17 0.26 -3.08
CA PRO A 157 9.61 0.54 -3.13
C PRO A 157 10.49 -0.66 -3.33
N LEU A 158 9.99 -1.87 -3.04
CA LEU A 158 10.71 -3.09 -3.37
C LEU A 158 10.77 -3.29 -4.90
N ASP A 159 9.65 -3.08 -5.58
CA ASP A 159 9.54 -3.31 -7.02
C ASP A 159 9.95 -2.09 -7.86
N GLY A 160 10.05 -0.91 -7.23
CA GLY A 160 10.46 0.32 -7.91
C GLY A 160 9.42 0.84 -8.92
N GLN A 161 8.15 0.47 -8.77
CA GLN A 161 7.09 0.78 -9.73
C GLN A 161 5.72 1.02 -9.07
N PRO A 162 4.77 1.65 -9.78
CA PRO A 162 3.37 1.70 -9.37
C PRO A 162 2.81 0.29 -9.15
N CYS A 163 2.15 0.08 -8.01
CA CYS A 163 1.54 -1.20 -7.66
C CYS A 163 0.04 -1.15 -7.98
N ALA A 164 -0.30 -1.67 -9.17
CA ALA A 164 -1.68 -1.77 -9.62
C ALA A 164 -2.43 -2.87 -8.87
N ASP A 165 -3.75 -2.90 -8.98
CA ASP A 165 -4.60 -3.79 -8.18
C ASP A 165 -4.25 -5.28 -8.34
N HIS A 166 -3.90 -5.71 -9.56
CA HIS A 166 -3.56 -7.09 -9.86
C HIS A 166 -2.13 -7.47 -9.42
N ASP A 167 -1.32 -6.51 -9.01
CA ASP A 167 0.02 -6.74 -8.44
C ASP A 167 -0.03 -6.88 -6.91
N ARG A 168 -1.19 -6.65 -6.29
CA ARG A 168 -1.34 -6.62 -4.84
C ARG A 168 -1.65 -8.00 -4.27
N ALA A 169 -1.04 -8.29 -3.11
CA ALA A 169 -1.42 -9.44 -2.30
C ALA A 169 -2.62 -9.16 -1.38
N SER A 170 -2.94 -7.90 -1.11
CA SER A 170 -4.07 -7.46 -0.30
C SER A 170 -4.50 -6.05 -0.67
N GLY A 171 -5.71 -5.64 -0.30
CA GLY A 171 -6.24 -4.27 -0.49
C GLY A 171 -6.36 -3.87 -1.95
N GLU A 172 -6.93 -4.79 -2.74
CA GLU A 172 -7.47 -4.49 -4.05
C GLU A 172 -8.49 -3.34 -3.94
N GLY A 173 -8.40 -2.35 -4.82
CA GLY A 173 -9.31 -1.20 -4.85
C GLY A 173 -8.96 -0.08 -3.85
N VAL A 174 -7.95 -0.25 -2.99
CA VAL A 174 -7.46 0.85 -2.13
C VAL A 174 -6.80 1.92 -2.99
N GLN A 175 -7.22 3.17 -2.79
CA GLN A 175 -6.70 4.35 -3.49
C GLN A 175 -5.88 5.24 -2.55
N PRO A 176 -4.99 6.10 -3.07
CA PRO A 176 -4.33 7.12 -2.27
C PRO A 176 -5.37 8.02 -1.57
N GLN A 177 -5.25 8.15 -0.25
CA GLN A 177 -6.08 9.05 0.55
C GLN A 177 -5.30 10.33 0.86
N GLU A 178 -5.86 11.46 0.46
CA GLU A 178 -5.28 12.77 0.74
C GLU A 178 -5.55 13.17 2.20
N TYR A 179 -4.52 13.74 2.84
CA TYR A 179 -4.57 14.37 4.16
C TYR A 179 -3.84 15.70 4.10
N VAL A 180 -4.33 16.70 4.84
CA VAL A 180 -3.62 17.96 5.04
C VAL A 180 -2.65 17.81 6.20
N LEU A 181 -1.38 18.11 5.95
CA LEU A 181 -0.32 18.04 6.97
C LEU A 181 -0.10 19.41 7.60
N ILE A 182 -0.47 19.55 8.87
CA ILE A 182 -0.32 20.78 9.64
C ILE A 182 1.06 20.79 10.30
N LYS A 183 1.85 21.82 10.02
CA LYS A 183 3.19 22.02 10.58
C LYS A 183 3.12 22.89 11.83
N MET A 184 3.28 22.30 13.01
CA MET A 184 3.32 23.03 14.27
C MET A 184 4.77 23.20 14.73
N MET A 185 5.27 24.43 14.73
CA MET A 185 6.64 24.71 15.14
C MET A 185 6.82 24.51 16.65
N VAL A 186 7.89 23.81 17.04
CA VAL A 186 8.26 23.67 18.44
C VAL A 186 8.99 24.94 18.88
N ILE A 187 8.49 25.58 19.93
CA ILE A 187 9.07 26.80 20.47
C ILE A 187 10.14 26.43 21.53
N PRO A 188 11.32 27.06 21.54
CA PRO A 188 12.32 26.88 22.59
C PRO A 188 11.78 27.26 24.00
N PRO A 189 12.27 26.64 25.09
CA PRO A 189 13.41 25.73 25.15
C PRO A 189 13.06 24.29 24.73
N PHE A 190 13.96 23.65 23.98
CA PHE A 190 13.76 22.27 23.56
C PHE A 190 13.93 21.28 24.72
N PRO A 191 13.13 20.20 24.75
CA PRO A 191 13.32 19.12 25.69
C PRO A 191 14.70 18.46 25.47
N PRO A 192 15.29 17.80 26.49
CA PRO A 192 16.64 17.26 26.42
C PRO A 192 16.96 16.43 25.17
N LYS A 193 15.98 15.66 24.68
CA LYS A 193 16.11 14.82 23.48
C LYS A 193 16.18 15.60 22.16
N LEU A 194 15.65 16.82 22.11
CA LEU A 194 15.63 17.67 20.92
C LEU A 194 16.71 18.76 20.94
N LYS A 195 17.53 18.84 22.00
CA LYS A 195 18.64 19.81 22.08
C LYS A 195 19.67 19.67 20.96
N VAL A 196 19.84 18.45 20.42
CA VAL A 196 20.74 18.20 19.28
C VAL A 196 20.27 18.94 18.02
N LEU A 197 19.00 19.33 17.95
CA LEU A 197 18.39 20.05 16.84
C LEU A 197 18.38 21.58 17.07
N GLU A 198 19.11 22.07 18.08
CA GLU A 198 19.29 23.52 18.27
C GLU A 198 19.92 24.15 17.02
N GLY A 199 19.31 25.23 16.52
CA GLY A 199 19.69 25.89 15.27
C GLY A 199 18.88 25.45 14.03
N LYS A 200 18.04 24.41 14.13
CA LYS A 200 17.10 24.02 13.06
C LYS A 200 15.64 24.33 13.43
N ASN A 201 14.78 24.47 12.43
CA ASN A 201 13.34 24.61 12.62
C ASN A 201 12.72 23.22 12.83
N VAL A 202 12.20 22.97 14.03
CA VAL A 202 11.60 21.68 14.38
C VAL A 202 10.07 21.79 14.32
N TYR A 203 9.43 20.90 13.56
CA TYR A 203 7.97 20.86 13.39
C TYR A 203 7.39 19.52 13.85
N LEU A 204 6.33 19.58 14.65
CA LEU A 204 5.39 18.47 14.82
C LEU A 204 4.43 18.49 13.63
N ALA A 205 4.49 17.47 12.78
CA ALA A 205 3.66 17.39 11.59
C ALA A 205 2.46 16.46 11.85
N ALA A 206 1.25 17.02 11.88
CA ALA A 206 0.01 16.29 12.17
C ALA A 206 -0.90 16.24 10.94
N ALA A 207 -1.37 15.05 10.58
CA ALA A 207 -2.30 14.86 9.47
C ALA A 207 -3.75 15.12 9.91
N THR A 208 -4.52 15.83 9.10
CA THR A 208 -5.97 16.06 9.30
C THR A 208 -6.74 15.94 7.99
N LEU A 209 -7.99 15.47 8.07
CA LEU A 209 -8.97 15.53 6.97
C LEU A 209 -9.84 16.78 7.04
N ARG A 210 -9.74 17.54 8.13
CA ARG A 210 -10.60 18.66 8.46
C ARG A 210 -9.80 19.92 8.70
N PRO A 211 -9.19 20.51 7.66
CA PRO A 211 -8.38 21.72 7.81
C PRO A 211 -9.20 22.92 8.31
N GLU A 212 -10.52 22.91 8.12
CA GLU A 212 -11.40 23.98 8.58
C GLU A 212 -11.46 24.12 10.11
N THR A 213 -11.16 23.06 10.86
CA THR A 213 -11.23 23.08 12.34
C THR A 213 -9.95 23.63 12.99
N MET A 214 -8.95 24.03 12.21
CA MET A 214 -7.64 24.38 12.75
C MET A 214 -7.64 25.68 13.58
N TYR A 215 -8.63 26.56 13.40
CA TYR A 215 -8.80 27.75 14.24
C TYR A 215 -9.12 27.43 15.72
N GLY A 216 -9.63 26.23 16.00
CA GLY A 216 -10.00 25.78 17.34
C GLY A 216 -8.95 24.89 18.03
N GLN A 217 -7.70 24.90 17.56
CA GLN A 217 -6.64 24.10 18.18
C GLN A 217 -6.32 24.61 19.60
N THR A 218 -6.40 23.70 20.57
CA THR A 218 -6.04 23.99 21.98
C THR A 218 -4.77 23.28 22.42
N ASN A 219 -4.46 22.12 21.83
CA ASN A 219 -3.29 21.32 22.13
C ASN A 219 -2.92 20.41 20.95
N CYS A 220 -1.78 19.72 21.06
CA CYS A 220 -1.35 18.67 20.15
C CYS A 220 -1.32 17.33 20.88
N TRP A 221 -1.92 16.30 20.27
CA TRP A 221 -1.96 14.95 20.84
C TRP A 221 -0.81 14.11 20.28
N VAL A 222 -0.07 13.48 21.19
CA VAL A 222 1.00 12.53 20.87
C VAL A 222 0.80 11.27 21.71
N LEU A 223 1.12 10.11 21.16
CA LEU A 223 1.06 8.85 21.91
C LEU A 223 2.36 8.70 22.71
N PRO A 224 2.34 8.63 24.06
CA PRO A 224 3.56 8.57 24.86
C PRO A 224 4.47 7.38 24.53
N ASP A 225 3.86 6.23 24.22
CA ASP A 225 4.57 4.99 23.85
C ASP A 225 4.82 4.87 22.34
N GLY A 226 4.50 5.91 21.57
CA GLY A 226 4.73 5.95 20.13
C GLY A 226 6.21 6.06 19.78
N ASN A 227 6.64 5.36 18.73
CA ASN A 227 8.01 5.47 18.22
C ASN A 227 8.08 6.57 17.15
N TYR A 228 8.64 7.72 17.52
CA TYR A 228 8.79 8.89 16.65
C TYR A 228 10.26 9.08 16.27
N GLY A 229 10.48 9.47 15.02
CA GLY A 229 11.78 9.88 14.49
C GLY A 229 11.79 11.37 14.16
N ALA A 230 12.98 11.97 14.19
CA ALA A 230 13.23 13.28 13.63
C ALA A 230 13.85 13.10 12.24
N PHE A 231 13.17 13.59 11.21
CA PHE A 231 13.58 13.45 9.82
C PHE A 231 13.85 14.82 9.22
N GLU A 232 15.02 14.98 8.62
CA GLU A 232 15.39 16.20 7.92
C GLU A 232 14.68 16.23 6.56
N ILE A 233 13.88 17.26 6.34
CA ILE A 233 13.16 17.46 5.06
C ILE A 233 14.02 18.30 4.12
N ASN A 234 14.59 19.38 4.67
CA ASN A 234 15.50 20.30 4.01
C ASN A 234 16.68 20.59 4.96
N GLU A 235 17.67 21.36 4.51
CA GLU A 235 18.83 21.76 5.32
C GLU A 235 18.44 22.47 6.63
N THR A 236 17.30 23.19 6.62
CA THR A 236 16.82 24.01 7.75
C THR A 236 15.74 23.35 8.60
N ASP A 237 14.94 22.45 8.01
CA ASP A 237 13.65 22.04 8.57
C ASP A 237 13.64 20.55 8.90
N VAL A 238 13.18 20.25 10.11
CA VAL A 238 13.11 18.89 10.67
C VAL A 238 11.68 18.57 11.07
N PHE A 239 11.16 17.43 10.64
CA PHE A 239 9.84 16.93 11.02
C PHE A 239 9.95 15.82 12.05
N ILE A 240 9.13 15.90 13.10
CA ILE A 240 8.94 14.82 14.06
C ILE A 240 7.67 14.06 13.65
N VAL A 241 7.87 12.86 13.13
CA VAL A 241 6.80 11.97 12.63
C VAL A 241 7.14 10.52 12.91
N THR A 242 6.19 9.62 12.68
CA THR A 242 6.44 8.18 12.65
C THR A 242 7.18 7.79 11.37
N ALA A 243 7.88 6.65 11.38
CA ALA A 243 8.56 6.14 10.19
C ALA A 243 7.60 5.66 9.07
N ARG A 244 6.30 5.63 9.34
CA ARG A 244 5.21 5.29 8.44
C ARG A 244 4.21 6.44 8.40
#